data_AF-B4U3V0-F1
#
_entry.id   AF-B4U3V0-F1
#
_cell.length_a   1.000
_cell.length_b   1.000
_cell.length_c   1.000
_cell.angle_alpha   90.00
_cell.angle_beta   90.00
_cell.angle_gamma   90.00
#
_symmetry.space_group_name_H-M   'P 1'
#
loop_
_entity.id
_entity.type
_entity.pdbx_description
1 polymer ?
#
loop_
_entity_poly.entity_id
_entity_poly.type
_entity_poly.pdbx_seq_one_letter_code
_entity_poly.pdbx_strand_id
1 'polypeptide(L)' 'MDRSSYHGKTAYRKFNAAKEGFMTFLEDIVMINKYYVEEGMPVNYDSPLWSNN' A
#
# COMPACT_ATOMS: atom_id res chain seq x y z
N MET A 1 -0.35 -15.02 18.12
CA MET A 1 -0.97 -13.76 17.67
C MET A 1 -1.94 -14.09 16.55
N ASP A 2 -3.22 -14.17 16.90
CA ASP A 2 -4.37 -14.29 16.01
C ASP A 2 -4.99 -12.87 15.96
N ARG A 3 -4.66 -12.09 14.93
CA ARG A 3 -5.29 -10.78 14.67
C ARG A 3 -5.79 -10.67 13.24
N SER A 4 -5.90 -11.80 12.55
CA SER A 4 -6.23 -11.87 11.12
C SER A 4 -7.57 -12.56 10.96
N SER A 5 -8.63 -11.80 10.67
CA SER A 5 -9.96 -12.34 10.39
C SER A 5 -10.26 -12.35 8.89
N TYR A 6 -10.82 -13.45 8.38
CA TYR A 6 -11.34 -13.54 7.01
C TYR A 6 -12.86 -13.32 7.02
N HIS A 7 -13.36 -12.29 6.33
CA HIS A 7 -14.79 -11.95 6.29
C HIS A 7 -15.41 -12.01 4.88
N GLY A 8 -14.81 -12.77 3.95
CA GLY A 8 -15.43 -13.10 2.64
C GLY A 8 -15.79 -11.93 1.70
N LYS A 9 -15.46 -10.69 2.05
CA LYS A 9 -15.85 -9.46 1.33
C LYS A 9 -14.79 -8.97 0.34
N THR A 10 -13.63 -9.62 0.28
CA THR A 10 -12.52 -9.29 -0.64
C THR A 10 -12.42 -10.32 -1.75
N ALA A 11 -11.83 -9.95 -2.90
CA ALA A 11 -11.62 -10.85 -4.03
C ALA A 11 -10.70 -12.06 -3.69
N TYR A 12 -9.99 -12.00 -2.57
CA TYR A 12 -9.03 -13.01 -2.14
C TYR A 12 -9.70 -14.07 -1.27
N ARG A 13 -9.71 -15.33 -1.72
CA ARG A 13 -10.29 -16.47 -0.97
C ARG A 13 -9.36 -17.08 0.08
N LYS A 14 -8.10 -16.64 0.15
CA LYS A 14 -7.06 -17.15 1.05
C LYS A 14 -6.33 -15.99 1.71
N PHE A 15 -6.02 -16.13 3.00
CA PHE A 15 -5.30 -15.10 3.76
C PHE A 15 -3.95 -14.74 3.14
N ASN A 16 -3.14 -15.73 2.72
CA ASN A 16 -1.82 -15.45 2.13
C ASN A 16 -1.92 -14.62 0.84
N ALA A 17 -2.89 -14.92 -0.03
CA ALA A 17 -3.11 -14.14 -1.26
C ALA A 17 -3.57 -12.70 -0.94
N ALA A 18 -4.41 -12.52 0.09
CA ALA A 18 -4.80 -11.19 0.55
C ALA A 18 -3.61 -10.41 1.13
N LYS A 19 -2.74 -11.09 1.91
CA LYS A 19 -1.53 -10.51 2.48
C LYS A 19 -0.57 -10.07 1.38
N GLU A 20 -0.30 -10.93 0.39
CA GLU A 20 0.57 -10.60 -0.74
C GLU A 20 0.02 -9.41 -1.53
N GLY A 21 -1.27 -9.43 -1.89
CA GLY A 21 -1.90 -8.32 -2.62
C GLY A 21 -1.87 -7.01 -1.84
N PHE A 22 -2.06 -7.04 -0.52
CA PHE A 22 -1.96 -5.86 0.33
C PHE A 22 -0.52 -5.31 0.37
N MET A 23 0.49 -6.16 0.48
CA MET A 23 1.89 -5.72 0.48
C MET A 23 2.28 -5.10 -0.87
N THR A 24 1.90 -5.71 -2.00
CA THR A 24 2.13 -5.14 -3.33
C THR A 24 1.44 -3.78 -3.48
N PHE A 25 0.19 -3.66 -3.03
CA PHE A 25 -0.51 -2.38 -3.05
C PHE A 25 0.21 -1.29 -2.24
N LEU A 26 0.74 -1.64 -1.06
CA LEU A 26 1.53 -0.69 -0.25
C LEU A 26 2.81 -0.27 -0.97
N GLU A 27 3.52 -1.20 -1.60
CA GLU A 27 4.74 -0.92 -2.37
C GLU A 27 4.45 0.02 -3.56
N ASP A 28 3.38 -0.25 -4.32
CA ASP A 28 2.95 0.60 -5.45
C ASP A 28 2.64 2.02 -5.00
N ILE A 29 1.91 2.16 -3.87
CA ILE A 29 1.57 3.47 -3.30
C ILE A 29 2.84 4.22 -2.89
N VAL A 30 3.80 3.55 -2.27
CA VAL A 30 5.08 4.17 -1.90
C VAL A 30 5.83 4.64 -3.15
N MET A 31 5.89 3.81 -4.17
CA MET A 31 6.57 4.11 -5.42
C MET A 31 5.94 5.32 -6.14
N ILE A 32 4.61 5.32 -6.28
CA ILE A 32 3.87 6.39 -6.97
C ILE A 32 4.04 7.73 -6.25
N ASN A 33 3.92 7.76 -4.91
CA ASN A 33 4.03 9.03 -4.19
C ASN A 33 5.46 9.60 -4.21
N LYS A 34 6.50 8.74 -4.17
CA LYS A 34 7.89 9.21 -4.36
C LYS A 34 8.10 9.79 -5.75
N TYR A 35 7.63 9.10 -6.78
CA TYR A 35 7.66 9.61 -8.16
C TYR A 35 6.93 10.96 -8.28
N TYR A 36 5.76 11.10 -7.65
CA TYR A 36 5.01 12.36 -7.67
C TYR A 36 5.79 13.51 -7.02
N VAL A 37 6.47 13.27 -5.89
CA VAL A 37 7.33 14.28 -5.26
C VAL A 37 8.48 14.68 -6.18
N GLU A 38 9.13 13.73 -6.85
CA GLU A 38 10.22 14.00 -7.80
C GLU A 38 9.77 14.87 -8.98
N GLU A 39 8.55 14.65 -9.47
CA GLU A 39 7.95 15.40 -10.59
C GLU A 39 7.23 16.69 -10.14
N GLY A 40 7.25 17.02 -8.84
CA GLY A 40 6.54 18.18 -8.29
C GLY A 40 5.00 18.09 -8.38
N MET A 41 4.46 16.88 -8.45
CA MET A 41 3.03 16.59 -8.51
C MET A 41 2.42 16.39 -7.10
N PRO A 42 1.10 16.63 -6.94
CA PRO A 42 0.42 16.39 -5.67
C PRO A 42 0.38 14.89 -5.33
N VAL A 43 0.80 14.55 -4.11
CA VAL A 43 0.73 13.18 -3.57
C VAL A 43 -0.72 12.79 -3.22
N ASN A 44 -1.00 11.49 -3.21
CA ASN A 44 -2.31 10.97 -2.84
C ASN A 44 -2.65 11.21 -1.36
N TYR A 45 -1.64 11.26 -0.50
CA TYR A 45 -1.75 11.63 0.91
C TYR A 45 -0.40 12.09 1.46
N ASP A 46 -0.43 13.01 2.42
CA ASP A 46 0.77 13.54 3.07
C ASP A 46 1.45 12.46 3.92
N SER A 47 2.76 12.30 3.73
CA SER A 47 3.57 11.35 4.50
C SER A 47 5.03 11.77 4.53
N PRO A 48 5.73 11.60 5.66
CA PRO A 48 7.18 11.80 5.72
C PRO A 48 7.97 10.77 4.90
N LEU A 49 7.32 9.69 4.43
CA LEU A 49 7.96 8.63 3.66
C LEU A 49 8.33 9.04 2.22
N TRP A 50 7.74 10.14 1.73
CA TRP A 50 7.96 10.62 0.35
C TRP A 50 9.14 11.57 0.25
N SER A 51 9.49 12.23 1.35
CA SER A 51 10.59 13.18 1.40
C SER A 51 11.92 12.45 1.18
N ASN A 52 12.75 13.01 0.29
CA ASN A 52 14.15 12.64 0.20
C ASN A 52 14.84 13.18 1.46
N ASN A 53 15.14 12.27 2.40
CA ASN A 53 15.85 12.55 3.65
C ASN A 53 17.23 13.15 3.39
#